data_AF-A0A1F3B2V7-F1
#
_entry.id   AF-A0A1F3B2V7-F1
#
_cell.length_a   1.000
_cell.length_b   1.000
_cell.length_c   1.000
_cell.angle_alpha   90.00
_cell.angle_beta   90.00
_cell.angle_gamma   90.00
#
_symmetry.space_group_name_H-M   'P 1'
#
loop_
_entity.id
_entity.type
_entity.pdbx_description
1 polymer ?
#
loop_
_entity_poly.entity_id
_entity_poly.type
_entity_poly.pdbx_seq_one_letter_code
_entity_poly.pdbx_strand_id
1 'polypeptide(L)'
;MIVTLGAVMVLATLVAAPSAPAQSPLANAKKQLETTIFHSGELAQRGSAVAASKTHLQHTLNCLEGPRGQNFNAAPGYPCQGQGNGLIPDLRAAEAAGVGGAGKALRFVGAAHTLITTALQSNDVDLVQPYAIVVSNQLKQALAALP
;
A
#
# COMPACT_ATOMS: atom_id res chain seq x y z
N MET A 1 1.57 -22.98 65.03
CA MET A 1 2.20 -22.63 63.73
C MET A 1 1.19 -21.81 62.96
N ILE A 2 1.41 -20.50 62.89
CA ILE A 2 0.57 -19.55 62.17
C ILE A 2 1.25 -19.33 60.83
N VAL A 3 0.58 -19.62 59.72
CA VAL A 3 1.02 -19.19 58.39
C VAL A 3 -0.08 -18.32 57.81
N THR A 4 0.11 -17.01 57.93
CA THR A 4 -0.66 -15.97 57.25
C THR A 4 -0.32 -16.02 55.76
N LEU A 5 -1.30 -16.38 54.91
CA LEU A 5 -1.21 -16.19 53.47
C LEU A 5 -1.49 -14.71 53.17
N GLY A 6 -0.41 -13.95 52.91
CA GLY A 6 -0.50 -12.58 52.42
C GLY A 6 -0.98 -12.57 50.98
N ALA A 7 -2.10 -11.90 50.72
CA ALA A 7 -2.55 -11.59 49.37
C ALA A 7 -1.65 -10.48 48.78
N VAL A 8 -0.78 -10.85 47.84
CA VAL A 8 0.01 -9.89 47.07
C VAL A 8 -0.88 -9.33 45.95
N MET A 9 -1.35 -8.09 46.12
CA MET A 9 -1.95 -7.29 45.06
C MET A 9 -0.86 -6.93 44.04
N VAL A 10 -0.83 -7.64 42.91
CA VAL A 10 0.00 -7.28 41.75
C VAL A 10 -0.66 -6.11 41.04
N LEU A 11 -0.17 -4.91 41.32
CA LEU A 11 -0.52 -3.69 40.60
C LEU A 11 0.09 -3.76 39.19
N ALA A 12 -0.70 -4.15 38.20
CA ALA A 12 -0.28 -4.16 36.80
C ALA A 12 -0.09 -2.71 36.32
N THR A 13 1.15 -2.26 36.27
CA THR A 13 1.52 -0.99 35.63
C THR A 13 1.34 -1.13 34.13
N LEU A 14 0.30 -0.49 33.57
CA LEU A 14 0.19 -0.28 32.12
C LEU A 14 1.37 0.59 31.68
N VAL A 15 2.42 -0.03 31.16
CA VAL A 15 3.44 0.68 30.40
C VAL A 15 2.80 1.08 29.07
N ALA A 16 2.38 2.35 28.96
CA ALA A 16 1.98 2.92 27.70
C ALA A 16 3.19 2.86 26.75
N ALA A 17 3.13 1.97 25.76
CA ALA A 17 4.12 1.91 24.72
C ALA A 17 4.14 3.27 23.99
N PRO A 18 5.33 3.85 23.70
CA PRO A 18 5.40 5.09 22.96
C PRO A 18 4.75 4.89 21.59
N SER A 19 3.61 5.55 21.36
CA SER A 19 2.99 5.63 20.05
C SER A 19 3.94 6.40 19.12
N ALA A 20 4.51 5.72 18.12
CA ALA A 20 5.26 6.39 17.07
C ALA A 20 4.40 7.54 16.50
N PRO A 21 4.98 8.72 16.23
CA PRO A 21 4.21 9.84 15.70
C PRO A 21 3.55 9.41 14.40
N ALA A 22 2.23 9.61 14.30
CA ALA A 22 1.49 9.31 13.08
C ALA A 22 2.09 10.15 11.94
N GLN A 23 2.69 9.49 10.94
CA GLN A 23 3.18 10.15 9.74
C GLN A 23 2.02 10.80 8.99
N SER A 24 2.27 11.96 8.37
CA SER A 24 1.25 12.66 7.61
C SER A 24 0.76 11.82 6.43
N PRO A 25 -0.50 11.98 5.98
CA PRO A 25 -1.02 11.25 4.82
C PRO A 25 -0.16 11.40 3.57
N LEU A 26 0.45 12.58 3.36
CA LEU A 26 1.38 12.82 2.25
C LEU A 26 2.65 11.97 2.37
N ALA A 27 3.26 11.89 3.55
CA ALA A 27 4.47 11.10 3.76
C ALA A 27 4.18 9.60 3.54
N ASN A 28 3.04 9.13 4.04
CA ASN A 28 2.56 7.76 3.83
C ASN A 28 2.32 7.49 2.34
N ALA A 29 1.65 8.40 1.63
CA ALA A 29 1.40 8.27 0.21
C ALA A 29 2.69 8.20 -0.61
N LYS A 30 3.67 9.07 -0.33
CA LYS A 30 4.99 9.02 -1.00
C LYS A 30 5.68 7.68 -0.74
N LYS A 31 5.64 7.17 0.50
CA LYS A 31 6.29 5.90 0.84
C LYS A 31 5.65 4.71 0.12
N GLN A 32 4.33 4.69 0.05
CA GLN A 32 3.58 3.66 -0.67
C GLN A 32 3.79 3.77 -2.20
N LEU A 33 3.94 4.99 -2.73
CA LEU A 33 4.30 5.20 -4.14
C LEU A 33 5.66 4.59 -4.49
N GLU A 34 6.68 4.76 -3.66
CA GLU A 34 7.98 4.09 -3.86
C GLU A 34 7.83 2.57 -3.93
N THR A 35 7.12 1.98 -2.96
CA THR A 35 6.88 0.53 -2.89
C THR A 35 6.09 0.02 -4.11
N THR A 36 5.04 0.73 -4.51
CA THR A 36 4.18 0.35 -5.65
C THR A 36 4.89 0.49 -6.99
N ILE A 37 5.74 1.51 -7.16
CA ILE A 37 6.59 1.69 -8.35
C ILE A 37 7.60 0.55 -8.45
N PHE A 38 8.24 0.16 -7.34
CA PHE A 38 9.17 -0.97 -7.32
C PHE A 38 8.48 -2.27 -7.72
N HIS A 39 7.33 -2.60 -7.12
CA HIS A 39 6.60 -3.83 -7.45
C HIS A 39 6.05 -3.85 -8.88
N SER A 40 5.48 -2.76 -9.36
CA SER A 40 4.94 -2.70 -10.74
C SER A 40 6.04 -2.61 -11.80
N GLY A 41 7.09 -1.84 -11.55
CA GLY A 41 8.12 -1.52 -12.53
C GLY A 41 9.31 -2.47 -12.51
N GLU A 42 9.88 -2.78 -11.36
CA GLU A 42 11.09 -3.63 -11.32
C GLU A 42 10.73 -5.11 -11.30
N LEU A 43 9.62 -5.48 -10.63
CA LEU A 43 9.29 -6.89 -10.42
C LEU A 43 8.22 -7.41 -11.40
N ALA A 44 7.09 -6.72 -11.56
CA ALA A 44 6.02 -7.20 -12.44
C ALA A 44 6.40 -7.13 -13.93
N GLN A 45 7.09 -6.07 -14.34
CA GLN A 45 7.49 -5.82 -15.72
C GLN A 45 8.62 -6.73 -16.21
N ARG A 46 9.57 -7.09 -15.33
CA ARG A 46 10.78 -7.85 -15.71
C ARG A 46 10.67 -9.36 -15.48
N GLY A 47 9.61 -9.82 -14.82
CA GLY A 47 9.41 -11.25 -14.54
C GLY A 47 9.07 -12.03 -15.80
N SER A 48 9.70 -13.18 -16.03
CA SER A 48 9.49 -14.03 -17.22
C SER A 48 8.25 -14.94 -17.15
N ALA A 49 7.49 -14.90 -16.05
CA ALA A 49 6.33 -15.75 -15.83
C ALA A 49 5.08 -14.93 -15.46
N VAL A 50 3.94 -15.20 -16.12
CA VAL A 50 2.64 -14.54 -15.84
C VAL A 50 2.34 -14.52 -14.36
N ALA A 51 2.50 -15.66 -13.69
CA ALA A 51 2.14 -15.83 -12.29
C ALA A 51 2.94 -14.88 -11.38
N ALA A 52 4.23 -14.70 -11.66
CA ALA A 52 5.07 -13.75 -10.93
C ALA A 52 4.64 -12.31 -11.19
N SER A 53 4.41 -11.93 -12.46
CA SER A 53 3.93 -10.58 -12.81
C SER A 53 2.58 -10.27 -12.15
N LYS A 54 1.62 -11.20 -12.18
CA LYS A 54 0.33 -11.05 -11.50
C LYS A 54 0.48 -10.94 -9.99
N THR A 55 1.40 -11.69 -9.38
CA THR A 55 1.66 -11.59 -7.94
C THR A 55 2.16 -10.19 -7.57
N HIS A 56 3.10 -9.65 -8.33
CA HIS A 56 3.62 -8.30 -8.08
C HIS A 56 2.60 -7.19 -8.41
N LEU A 57 1.74 -7.37 -9.42
CA LEU A 57 0.61 -6.48 -9.64
C LEU A 57 -0.42 -6.55 -8.51
N GLN A 58 -0.66 -7.73 -7.93
CA GLN A 58 -1.52 -7.87 -6.75
C GLN A 58 -0.91 -7.18 -5.52
N HIS A 59 0.41 -7.25 -5.32
CA HIS A 59 1.08 -6.45 -4.28
C HIS A 59 0.85 -4.95 -4.49
N THR A 60 1.02 -4.48 -5.73
CA THR A 60 0.73 -3.09 -6.08
C THR A 60 -0.72 -2.74 -5.76
N LEU A 61 -1.70 -3.56 -6.16
CA LEU A 61 -3.12 -3.33 -5.88
C LEU A 61 -3.42 -3.28 -4.38
N ASN A 62 -2.86 -4.21 -3.60
CA ASN A 62 -3.00 -4.23 -2.15
C ASN A 62 -2.49 -2.93 -1.52
N CYS A 63 -1.37 -2.40 -2.01
CA CYS A 63 -0.84 -1.09 -1.64
C CYS A 63 -1.71 0.09 -2.09
N LEU A 64 -2.35 0.01 -3.26
CA LEU A 64 -3.24 1.09 -3.72
C LEU A 64 -4.45 1.22 -2.81
N GLU A 65 -5.07 0.10 -2.45
CA GLU A 65 -6.35 0.11 -1.73
C GLU A 65 -6.20 0.04 -0.22
N GLY A 66 -5.17 -0.63 0.28
CA GLY A 66 -5.03 -1.01 1.68
C GLY A 66 -5.97 -2.16 2.10
N PRO A 67 -5.91 -2.63 3.36
CA PRO A 67 -6.64 -3.82 3.83
C PRO A 67 -8.17 -3.74 3.77
N ARG A 68 -8.74 -2.53 3.59
CA ARG A 68 -10.18 -2.31 3.44
C ARG A 68 -10.61 -2.20 1.97
N GLY A 69 -9.69 -2.41 1.05
CA GLY A 69 -9.90 -2.39 -0.39
C GLY A 69 -10.80 -3.53 -0.86
N GLN A 70 -11.63 -3.27 -1.87
CA GLN A 70 -12.52 -4.27 -2.46
C GLN A 70 -11.74 -5.43 -3.11
N ASN A 71 -10.57 -5.13 -3.70
CA ASN A 71 -9.74 -6.09 -4.43
C ASN A 71 -8.48 -6.47 -3.67
N PHE A 72 -8.40 -6.11 -2.37
CA PHE A 72 -7.31 -6.51 -1.50
C PHE A 72 -7.30 -8.04 -1.33
N ASN A 73 -6.13 -8.64 -1.49
CA ASN A 73 -5.90 -10.06 -1.28
C ASN A 73 -4.70 -10.27 -0.36
N ALA A 74 -4.93 -10.77 0.86
CA ALA A 74 -3.87 -11.00 1.83
C ALA A 74 -2.91 -12.15 1.46
N ALA A 75 -3.36 -13.12 0.66
CA ALA A 75 -2.62 -14.36 0.39
C ALA A 75 -1.20 -14.15 -0.19
N PRO A 76 -0.99 -13.28 -1.21
CA PRO A 76 0.36 -12.98 -1.71
C PRO A 76 1.16 -12.04 -0.78
N GLY A 77 0.50 -11.39 0.18
CA GLY A 77 1.10 -10.46 1.13
C GLY A 77 0.80 -8.99 0.84
N TYR A 78 1.15 -8.13 1.79
CA TYR A 78 0.90 -6.69 1.76
C TYR A 78 2.18 -5.89 2.01
N PRO A 79 2.97 -5.57 0.97
CA PRO A 79 4.26 -4.89 1.15
C PRO A 79 4.18 -3.48 1.76
N CYS A 80 3.01 -2.83 1.67
CA CYS A 80 2.79 -1.52 2.29
C CYS A 80 2.26 -1.58 3.72
N GLN A 81 2.29 -2.74 4.37
CA GLN A 81 1.91 -2.88 5.77
C GLN A 81 2.73 -1.93 6.65
N GLY A 82 2.03 -1.12 7.46
CA GLY A 82 2.64 -0.12 8.34
C GLY A 82 3.09 1.17 7.64
N GLN A 83 2.95 1.30 6.31
CA GLN A 83 3.31 2.52 5.58
C GLN A 83 2.17 3.55 5.47
N GLY A 84 0.96 3.19 5.93
CA GLY A 84 -0.24 4.01 5.77
C GLY A 84 -1.52 3.17 5.76
N ASN A 85 -2.62 3.78 5.31
CA ASN A 85 -3.94 3.15 5.24
C ASN A 85 -4.24 2.53 3.86
N GLY A 86 -3.30 2.63 2.91
CA GLY A 86 -3.50 2.44 1.48
C GLY A 86 -3.27 3.76 0.75
N LEU A 87 -2.62 3.69 -0.42
CA LEU A 87 -2.22 4.88 -1.16
C LEU A 87 -3.42 5.75 -1.56
N ILE A 88 -4.54 5.16 -1.99
CA ILE A 88 -5.75 5.90 -2.36
C ILE A 88 -6.36 6.62 -1.14
N PRO A 89 -6.65 5.92 -0.01
CA PRO A 89 -7.09 6.59 1.22
C PRO A 89 -6.17 7.73 1.67
N ASP A 90 -4.86 7.52 1.66
CA ASP A 90 -3.89 8.51 2.13
C ASP A 90 -3.79 9.71 1.18
N LEU A 91 -3.86 9.51 -0.14
CA LEU A 91 -3.95 10.60 -1.10
C LEU A 91 -5.26 11.38 -1.00
N ARG A 92 -6.40 10.73 -0.72
CA ARG A 92 -7.68 11.42 -0.46
C ARG A 92 -7.61 12.27 0.81
N ALA A 93 -6.99 11.76 1.86
CA ALA A 93 -6.76 12.53 3.08
C ALA A 93 -5.83 13.73 2.83
N ALA A 94 -4.78 13.56 2.03
CA ALA A 94 -3.90 14.66 1.62
C ALA A 94 -4.64 15.71 0.77
N GLU A 95 -5.47 15.29 -0.18
CA GLU A 95 -6.31 16.19 -0.98
C GLU A 95 -7.29 16.97 -0.10
N ALA A 96 -7.97 16.29 0.84
CA ALA A 96 -8.88 16.94 1.79
C ALA A 96 -8.16 17.93 2.71
N ALA A 97 -6.88 17.69 3.01
CA ALA A 97 -6.02 18.61 3.75
C ALA A 97 -5.43 19.74 2.89
N GLY A 98 -5.80 19.84 1.61
CA GLY A 98 -5.36 20.90 0.70
C GLY A 98 -3.94 20.73 0.15
N VAL A 99 -3.37 19.52 0.21
CA VAL A 99 -2.04 19.26 -0.37
C VAL A 99 -2.11 19.42 -1.89
N GLY A 100 -1.34 20.38 -2.40
CA GLY A 100 -1.22 20.63 -3.84
C GLY A 100 -0.87 19.35 -4.61
N GLY A 101 -1.50 19.13 -5.76
CA GLY A 101 -1.20 17.99 -6.62
C GLY A 101 -1.75 16.63 -6.17
N ALA A 102 -2.26 16.48 -4.95
CA ALA A 102 -2.86 15.23 -4.47
C ALA A 102 -4.03 14.75 -5.36
N GLY A 103 -4.91 15.66 -5.80
CA GLY A 103 -5.98 15.33 -6.76
C GLY A 103 -5.47 14.88 -8.13
N LYS A 104 -4.34 15.42 -8.60
CA LYS A 104 -3.68 14.97 -9.83
C LYS A 104 -3.06 13.58 -9.64
N ALA A 105 -2.40 13.35 -8.50
CA ALA A 105 -1.87 12.05 -8.14
C ALA A 105 -2.98 10.98 -8.07
N LEU A 106 -4.16 11.29 -7.50
CA LEU A 106 -5.32 10.39 -7.46
C LEU A 106 -5.78 9.97 -8.86
N ARG A 107 -5.77 10.87 -9.85
CA ARG A 107 -6.15 10.51 -11.24
C ARG A 107 -5.21 9.47 -11.83
N PHE A 108 -3.90 9.66 -11.66
CA PHE A 108 -2.91 8.71 -12.13
C PHE A 108 -2.99 7.36 -11.38
N VAL A 109 -3.16 7.40 -10.05
CA VAL A 109 -3.37 6.18 -9.25
C VAL A 109 -4.67 5.45 -9.65
N GLY A 110 -5.74 6.17 -9.97
CA GLY A 110 -6.98 5.58 -10.48
C GLY A 110 -6.82 4.91 -11.84
N ALA A 111 -6.04 5.50 -12.75
CA ALA A 111 -5.67 4.87 -14.02
C ALA A 111 -4.84 3.59 -13.78
N ALA A 112 -3.84 3.64 -12.90
CA ALA A 112 -3.05 2.47 -12.51
C ALA A 112 -3.94 1.36 -11.94
N HIS A 113 -4.87 1.68 -11.04
CA HIS A 113 -5.81 0.73 -10.44
C HIS A 113 -6.67 0.00 -11.49
N THR A 114 -7.23 0.75 -12.44
CA THR A 114 -8.03 0.19 -13.54
C THR A 114 -7.22 -0.79 -14.41
N LEU A 115 -5.96 -0.43 -14.72
CA LEU A 115 -5.08 -1.29 -15.50
C LEU A 115 -4.69 -2.56 -14.75
N ILE A 116 -4.43 -2.46 -13.44
CA ILE A 116 -4.08 -3.63 -12.61
C ILE A 116 -5.26 -4.60 -12.52
N THR A 117 -6.45 -4.10 -12.22
CA THR A 117 -7.65 -4.95 -12.11
C THR A 117 -7.97 -5.65 -13.44
N THR A 118 -7.75 -4.97 -14.57
CA THR A 118 -7.83 -5.59 -15.91
C THR A 118 -6.76 -6.68 -16.10
N ALA A 119 -5.49 -6.37 -15.80
CA ALA A 119 -4.38 -7.29 -15.98
C ALA A 119 -4.51 -8.56 -15.12
N LEU A 120 -5.02 -8.45 -13.90
CA LEU A 120 -5.20 -9.60 -13.00
C LEU A 120 -6.27 -10.60 -13.48
N GLN A 121 -7.20 -10.16 -14.32
CA GLN A 121 -8.20 -11.03 -14.94
C GLN A 121 -7.66 -11.78 -16.18
N SER A 122 -6.53 -11.34 -16.74
CA SER A 122 -5.92 -11.98 -17.91
C SER A 122 -5.04 -13.17 -17.54
N ASN A 123 -4.96 -14.16 -18.44
CA ASN A 123 -4.00 -15.26 -18.39
C ASN A 123 -2.90 -15.13 -19.46
N ASP A 124 -2.90 -14.03 -20.21
CA ASP A 124 -1.97 -13.78 -21.33
C ASP A 124 -0.75 -12.97 -20.86
N VAL A 125 0.46 -13.53 -21.02
CA VAL A 125 1.74 -12.85 -20.73
C VAL A 125 1.88 -11.54 -21.49
N ASP A 126 1.45 -11.55 -22.76
CA ASP A 126 1.66 -10.44 -23.70
C ASP A 126 0.74 -9.26 -23.39
N LEU A 127 -0.22 -9.46 -22.48
CA LEU A 127 -1.02 -8.41 -21.89
C LEU A 127 -0.46 -7.97 -20.54
N VAL A 128 -0.12 -8.89 -19.64
CA VAL A 128 0.21 -8.57 -18.23
C VAL A 128 1.49 -7.74 -18.10
N GLN A 129 2.56 -8.04 -18.84
CA GLN A 129 3.82 -7.29 -18.75
C GLN A 129 3.72 -5.86 -19.30
N PRO A 130 3.15 -5.61 -20.50
CA PRO A 130 2.92 -4.25 -20.98
C PRO A 130 2.04 -3.43 -20.03
N TYR A 131 1.00 -4.02 -19.44
CA TYR A 131 0.20 -3.33 -18.43
C TYR A 131 1.04 -2.91 -17.22
N ALA A 132 1.96 -3.76 -16.74
CA ALA A 132 2.85 -3.43 -15.62
C ALA A 132 3.71 -2.19 -15.90
N ILE A 133 4.21 -2.02 -17.13
CA ILE A 133 4.95 -0.81 -17.55
C ILE A 133 4.06 0.43 -17.43
N VAL A 134 2.86 0.37 -18.00
CA VAL A 134 1.93 1.51 -17.99
C VAL A 134 1.53 1.86 -16.56
N VAL A 135 1.23 0.85 -15.72
CA VAL A 135 0.96 1.03 -14.29
C VAL A 135 2.10 1.75 -13.60
N SER A 136 3.34 1.30 -13.77
CA SER A 136 4.51 1.94 -13.15
C SER A 136 4.67 3.40 -13.60
N ASN A 137 4.43 3.68 -14.89
CA ASN A 137 4.51 5.05 -15.42
C ASN A 137 3.42 5.97 -14.84
N GLN A 138 2.20 5.45 -14.63
CA GLN A 138 1.15 6.20 -13.95
C GLN A 138 1.53 6.49 -12.49
N LEU A 139 2.08 5.51 -11.77
CA LEU A 139 2.52 5.71 -10.38
C LEU A 139 3.70 6.69 -10.27
N LYS A 140 4.65 6.67 -11.22
CA LYS A 140 5.72 7.68 -11.30
C LYS A 140 5.15 9.08 -11.55
N GLN A 141 4.14 9.22 -12.41
CA GLN A 141 3.46 10.50 -12.63
C GLN A 141 2.68 10.96 -11.40
N ALA A 142 2.10 10.03 -10.63
CA ALA A 142 1.47 10.34 -9.35
C ALA A 142 2.48 10.89 -8.34
N LEU A 143 3.64 10.25 -8.21
CA LEU A 143 4.72 10.72 -7.34
C LEU A 143 5.24 12.10 -7.75
N ALA A 144 5.46 12.31 -9.05
CA ALA A 144 5.93 13.60 -9.59
C ALA A 144 4.89 14.73 -9.45
N ALA A 145 3.62 14.41 -9.22
CA ALA A 145 2.58 15.42 -8.99
C ALA A 145 2.55 15.94 -7.55
N LEU A 146 3.19 15.25 -6.60
CA LEU A 146 3.19 15.62 -5.17
C LEU A 146 4.34 16.60 -4.86
N PRO A 147 4.15 17.52 -3.89
CA PRO A 147 5.20 18.41 -3.39
C PRO A 147 6.17 17.65 -2.49
#